data_AF-A0A9W3DQB6-F1
#
_entry.id   AF-A0A9W3DQB6-F1
#
_cell.length_a   1.000
_cell.length_b   1.000
_cell.length_c   1.000
_cell.angle_alpha   90.00
_cell.angle_beta   90.00
_cell.angle_gamma   90.00
#
_symmetry.space_group_name_H-M   'P 1'
#
loop_
_entity.id
_entity.type
_entity.pdbx_description
1 polymer ?
#
loop_
_entity_poly.entity_id
_entity_poly.type
_entity_poly.pdbx_seq_one_letter_code
_entity_poly.pdbx_strand_id
1 'polypeptide(L)'
;MNRFVVVSAAVFLLISVAYLPLLNELYWSTLTSLIPPVRVVADLLVTNGTIFTSDKSLPFADSMAIRNGRILKVGTFTSLKELLGDGTVEVNLEGKVVVPGLIDSHVHLISGGLQMAQVGLRGVSQKEEFCNMVKEAVQNAKEGSWILGGGWNNDFWGGELPSASWIDEISPHNPVWLVRMDGHMALANSLTLKIAGVTSLTEDPVGGTIMRLPSGEPTGLLIDSAMELVTSFVKEVSVDERREALLRASKYALTRGVTTVVDVGRYYPGTTDELSWNDFQDVYLWADSAKKMMIRTCLFFPITTWSRLSDLKLEKGAVLSEWLYLGGVKAFIDGSLGSNSALFYEEYIDTPNNHGLEVMDPEILSNLTMSADKSGLQVAIHAIGDKANDMILDMYESVAAANGERDRRFRIEHAQHLAPGSSARFGQHHIVASVQALLNSQIICLTMLILLLRNWVLIELKRSLIYFNLS
;
A
#
# COMPACT_ATOMS: atom_id res chain seq x y z
N MET A 1 79.01 -38.33 4.72
CA MET A 1 78.39 -37.13 4.10
C MET A 1 79.23 -35.91 4.43
N ASN A 2 79.70 -35.21 3.40
CA ASN A 2 80.65 -34.11 3.52
C ASN A 2 79.95 -32.86 4.09
N ARG A 3 80.41 -32.33 5.23
CA ARG A 3 79.78 -31.19 5.93
C ARG A 3 79.61 -29.95 5.04
N PHE A 4 80.47 -29.77 4.04
CA PHE A 4 80.38 -28.69 3.05
C PHE A 4 79.15 -28.79 2.14
N VAL A 5 78.70 -30.00 1.79
CA VAL A 5 77.53 -30.20 0.92
C VAL A 5 76.23 -29.85 1.67
N VAL A 6 76.16 -30.18 2.97
CA VAL A 6 75.00 -29.88 3.81
C VAL A 6 74.88 -28.38 4.06
N VAL A 7 76.00 -27.68 4.29
CA VAL A 7 76.01 -26.22 4.48
C VAL A 7 75.67 -25.49 3.18
N SER A 8 76.18 -25.95 2.03
CA SER A 8 75.86 -25.35 0.73
C SER A 8 74.39 -25.51 0.35
N ALA A 9 73.80 -26.69 0.60
CA ALA A 9 72.38 -26.94 0.35
C ALA A 9 71.47 -26.10 1.28
N ALA A 10 71.84 -25.93 2.55
CA ALA A 10 71.08 -25.11 3.49
C ALA A 10 71.11 -23.61 3.14
N VAL A 11 72.25 -23.10 2.67
CA VAL A 11 72.39 -21.71 2.21
C VAL A 11 71.57 -21.48 0.94
N PHE A 12 71.58 -22.41 -0.01
CA PHE A 12 70.74 -22.31 -1.21
C PHE A 12 69.24 -22.33 -0.88
N LEU A 13 68.82 -23.18 0.06
CA LEU A 13 67.43 -23.24 0.51
C LEU A 13 67.01 -21.92 1.18
N LEU A 14 67.85 -21.36 2.06
CA LEU A 14 67.59 -20.09 2.73
C LEU A 14 67.53 -18.91 1.75
N ILE A 15 68.40 -18.88 0.74
CA ILE A 15 68.34 -17.86 -0.32
C ILE A 15 67.06 -18.03 -1.15
N SER A 16 66.67 -19.25 -1.50
CA SER A 16 65.43 -19.48 -2.26
C SER A 16 64.16 -19.08 -1.50
N VAL A 17 64.11 -19.33 -0.18
CA VAL A 17 62.99 -18.91 0.68
C VAL A 17 62.97 -17.40 0.91
N ALA A 18 64.14 -16.75 1.00
CA ALA A 18 64.24 -15.30 1.16
C ALA A 18 63.85 -14.51 -0.11
N TYR A 19 63.97 -15.10 -1.29
CA TYR A 19 63.57 -14.50 -2.57
C TYR A 19 62.14 -14.84 -3.02
N LEU A 20 61.48 -15.83 -2.41
CA LEU A 20 60.09 -16.19 -2.70
C LEU A 20 59.10 -15.01 -2.53
N PRO A 21 59.21 -14.15 -1.49
CA PRO A 21 58.32 -12.99 -1.32
C PRO A 21 58.51 -11.91 -2.40
N LEU A 22 59.75 -11.74 -2.90
CA LEU A 22 60.10 -10.76 -3.94
C LEU A 22 59.64 -11.18 -5.34
N LEU A 23 59.57 -12.48 -5.61
CA LEU A 23 58.95 -13.01 -6.82
C LEU A 23 57.43 -12.97 -6.75
N ASN A 24 56.82 -13.11 -5.57
CA ASN A 24 55.36 -13.14 -5.42
C ASN A 24 54.69 -11.79 -5.78
N GLU A 25 55.21 -10.65 -5.32
CA GLU A 25 54.62 -9.33 -5.60
C GLU A 25 54.63 -8.97 -7.10
N LEU A 26 55.70 -9.32 -7.83
CA LEU A 26 55.80 -9.05 -9.27
C LEU A 26 55.00 -10.06 -10.12
N TYR A 27 54.84 -11.30 -9.65
CA TYR A 27 54.08 -12.34 -10.36
C TYR A 27 52.56 -12.18 -10.16
N TRP A 28 52.11 -11.76 -8.98
CA TRP A 28 50.68 -11.51 -8.72
C TRP A 28 50.17 -10.18 -9.32
N SER A 29 51.02 -9.17 -9.44
CA SER A 29 50.68 -7.92 -10.15
C SER A 29 50.58 -8.11 -11.68
N THR A 30 51.31 -9.07 -12.25
CA THR A 30 51.22 -9.43 -13.67
C THR A 30 50.09 -10.44 -13.95
N LEU A 31 49.72 -11.31 -13.01
CA LEU A 31 48.55 -12.19 -13.13
C LEU A 31 47.20 -11.48 -12.93
N THR A 32 47.13 -10.44 -12.09
CA THR A 32 45.92 -9.60 -12.00
C THR A 32 45.68 -8.75 -13.25
N SER A 33 46.72 -8.50 -14.05
CA SER A 33 46.65 -7.87 -15.38
C SER A 33 46.21 -8.81 -16.51
N LEU A 34 46.16 -10.13 -16.28
CA LEU A 34 45.80 -11.15 -17.29
C LEU A 34 44.36 -11.66 -17.15
N ILE A 35 43.65 -11.28 -16.10
CA ILE A 35 42.20 -11.51 -16.01
C ILE A 35 41.55 -10.34 -16.75
N PRO A 36 40.99 -10.53 -17.95
CA PRO A 36 40.24 -9.46 -18.61
C PRO A 36 39.16 -8.97 -17.63
N PRO A 37 38.93 -7.65 -17.52
CA PRO A 37 37.87 -7.13 -16.67
C PRO A 37 36.59 -7.88 -17.02
N VAL A 38 35.91 -8.43 -16.02
CA VAL A 38 34.66 -9.16 -16.22
C VAL A 38 33.69 -8.21 -16.91
N ARG A 39 33.49 -8.41 -18.22
CA ARG A 39 32.63 -7.57 -19.03
C ARG A 39 31.21 -7.71 -18.48
N VAL A 40 30.64 -6.60 -18.04
CA VAL A 40 29.24 -6.57 -17.59
C VAL A 40 28.38 -6.70 -18.84
N VAL A 41 27.78 -7.87 -19.04
CA VAL A 41 26.86 -8.16 -20.13
C VAL A 41 25.42 -8.17 -19.63
N ALA A 42 24.48 -7.81 -20.49
CA ALA A 42 23.05 -7.85 -20.19
C ALA A 42 22.49 -9.27 -20.38
N ASP A 43 21.49 -9.64 -19.58
CA ASP A 43 20.73 -10.87 -19.79
C ASP A 43 19.62 -10.63 -20.84
N LEU A 44 19.09 -9.40 -20.88
CA LEU A 44 18.06 -8.96 -21.82
C LEU A 44 18.42 -7.57 -22.38
N LEU A 45 18.34 -7.44 -23.69
CA LEU A 45 18.38 -6.15 -24.39
C LEU A 45 17.05 -5.97 -25.14
N VAL A 46 16.27 -4.97 -24.76
CA VAL A 46 15.09 -4.55 -25.54
C VAL A 46 15.47 -3.40 -26.46
N THR A 47 15.02 -3.44 -27.71
CA THR A 47 15.37 -2.47 -28.76
C THR A 47 14.15 -2.02 -29.55
N ASN A 48 14.29 -0.92 -30.29
CA ASN A 48 13.24 -0.39 -31.19
C ASN A 48 11.89 -0.18 -30.48
N GLY A 49 11.93 0.37 -29.26
CA GLY A 49 10.75 0.75 -28.50
C GLY A 49 10.61 2.26 -28.33
N THR A 50 9.50 2.69 -27.75
CA THR A 50 9.38 4.00 -27.11
C THR A 50 9.40 3.80 -25.60
N ILE A 51 10.56 3.94 -24.97
CA ILE A 51 10.74 3.66 -23.55
C ILE A 51 10.63 4.96 -22.76
N PHE A 52 9.52 5.17 -22.07
CA PHE A 52 9.36 6.27 -21.12
C PHE A 52 10.08 5.94 -19.82
N THR A 53 11.02 6.79 -19.40
CA THR A 53 11.88 6.52 -18.23
C THR A 53 11.40 7.20 -16.95
N SER A 54 10.53 8.21 -17.09
CA SER A 54 10.19 9.17 -16.03
C SER A 54 11.38 9.99 -15.49
N ASP A 55 12.54 9.96 -16.15
CA ASP A 55 13.70 10.80 -15.85
C ASP A 55 13.64 12.08 -16.70
N LYS A 56 13.70 13.26 -16.05
CA LYS A 56 13.67 14.56 -16.74
C LYS A 56 14.85 14.75 -17.72
N SER A 57 15.99 14.10 -17.47
CA SER A 57 17.20 14.21 -18.29
C SER A 57 17.20 13.31 -19.54
N LEU A 58 16.45 12.20 -19.49
CA LEU A 58 16.28 11.28 -20.62
C LEU A 58 14.83 10.76 -20.64
N PRO A 59 13.83 11.59 -20.97
CA PRO A 59 12.42 11.20 -20.83
C PRO A 59 12.02 10.00 -21.68
N PHE A 60 12.66 9.84 -22.84
CA PHE A 60 12.43 8.75 -23.77
C PHE A 60 13.75 8.13 -24.26
N ALA A 61 13.72 6.83 -24.54
CA ALA A 61 14.80 6.07 -25.12
C ALA A 61 14.28 5.01 -26.10
N ASP A 62 15.14 4.48 -26.96
CA ASP A 62 14.77 3.43 -27.92
C ASP A 62 15.14 2.01 -27.46
N SER A 63 16.07 1.90 -26.50
CA SER A 63 16.64 0.63 -26.04
C SER A 63 16.95 0.63 -24.54
N MET A 64 16.87 -0.55 -23.93
CA MET A 64 17.17 -0.76 -22.50
C MET A 64 17.84 -2.12 -22.29
N ALA A 65 18.93 -2.11 -21.52
CA ALA A 65 19.70 -3.29 -21.14
C ALA A 65 19.40 -3.66 -19.68
N ILE A 66 19.10 -4.93 -19.43
CA ILE A 66 18.70 -5.46 -18.14
C ILE A 66 19.62 -6.62 -17.75
N ARG A 67 19.98 -6.67 -16.47
CA ARG A 67 20.69 -7.81 -15.87
C ARG A 67 20.16 -8.09 -14.48
N ASN A 68 19.88 -9.35 -14.17
CA ASN A 68 19.34 -9.79 -12.88
C ASN A 68 18.13 -8.95 -12.41
N GLY A 69 17.20 -8.68 -13.33
CA GLY A 69 15.99 -7.89 -13.04
C GLY A 69 16.22 -6.41 -12.75
N ARG A 70 17.43 -5.88 -12.97
CA ARG A 70 17.78 -4.47 -12.82
C ARG A 70 18.19 -3.85 -14.15
N ILE A 71 17.81 -2.60 -14.34
CA ILE A 71 18.19 -1.81 -15.50
C ILE A 71 19.69 -1.48 -15.37
N LEU A 72 20.50 -1.92 -16.34
CA LEU A 72 21.91 -1.55 -16.45
C LEU A 72 22.08 -0.20 -17.13
N LYS A 73 21.36 0.01 -18.23
CA LYS A 73 21.47 1.21 -19.07
C LYS A 73 20.20 1.39 -19.91
N VAL A 74 19.83 2.64 -20.16
CA VAL A 74 18.75 3.04 -21.04
C VAL A 74 19.29 4.09 -22.00
N GLY A 75 18.90 4.03 -23.27
CA GLY A 75 19.41 4.96 -24.28
C GLY A 75 19.12 4.52 -25.71
N THR A 76 20.08 4.73 -26.60
CA THR A 76 19.98 4.27 -27.99
C THR A 76 20.59 2.89 -28.15
N PHE A 77 20.14 2.11 -29.13
CA PHE A 77 20.72 0.80 -29.41
C PHE A 77 22.25 0.86 -29.54
N THR A 78 22.76 1.87 -30.26
CA THR A 78 24.20 2.08 -30.45
C THR A 78 24.96 2.24 -29.13
N SER A 79 24.40 2.95 -28.14
CA SER A 79 25.08 3.15 -26.84
C SER A 79 25.02 1.92 -25.94
N LEU A 80 24.20 0.93 -26.27
CA LEU A 80 24.01 -0.31 -25.51
C LEU A 80 24.71 -1.53 -26.14
N LYS A 81 25.23 -1.43 -27.38
CA LYS A 81 25.93 -2.52 -28.08
C LYS A 81 27.07 -3.14 -27.27
N GLU A 82 27.76 -2.35 -26.45
CA GLU A 82 28.85 -2.81 -25.60
C GLU A 82 28.40 -3.79 -24.49
N LEU A 83 27.09 -3.82 -24.19
CA LEU A 83 26.49 -4.69 -23.17
C LEU A 83 25.99 -6.03 -23.74
N LEU A 84 26.05 -6.22 -25.06
CA LEU A 84 25.79 -7.51 -25.69
C LEU A 84 26.92 -8.50 -25.37
N GLY A 85 26.54 -9.71 -24.99
CA GLY A 85 27.46 -10.83 -24.79
C GLY A 85 26.80 -12.18 -25.03
N ASP A 86 27.57 -13.24 -24.80
CA ASP A 86 27.07 -14.61 -24.92
C ASP A 86 25.91 -14.83 -23.94
N GLY A 87 24.75 -15.24 -24.47
CA GLY A 87 23.54 -15.48 -23.67
C GLY A 87 22.61 -14.26 -23.50
N THR A 88 22.97 -13.08 -24.01
CA THR A 88 22.04 -11.95 -24.03
C THR A 88 20.86 -12.26 -24.93
N VAL A 89 19.64 -12.20 -24.39
CA VAL A 89 18.40 -12.28 -25.18
C VAL A 89 18.08 -10.90 -25.73
N GLU A 90 17.92 -10.78 -27.04
CA GLU A 90 17.51 -9.54 -27.69
C GLU A 90 16.03 -9.59 -28.06
N VAL A 91 15.29 -8.52 -27.74
CA VAL A 91 13.86 -8.39 -28.03
C VAL A 91 13.61 -7.09 -28.77
N ASN A 92 13.20 -7.19 -30.03
CA ASN A 92 12.72 -6.06 -30.82
C ASN A 92 11.26 -5.75 -30.44
N LEU A 93 11.02 -4.54 -29.95
CA LEU A 93 9.70 -4.11 -29.52
C LEU A 93 8.78 -3.67 -30.67
N GLU A 94 9.31 -3.50 -31.89
CA GLU A 94 8.55 -3.11 -33.09
C GLU A 94 7.76 -1.80 -32.90
N GLY A 95 8.38 -0.83 -32.23
CA GLY A 95 7.78 0.46 -31.91
C GLY A 95 6.83 0.45 -30.71
N LYS A 96 6.64 -0.68 -30.01
CA LYS A 96 5.81 -0.74 -28.80
C LYS A 96 6.36 0.17 -27.69
N VAL A 97 5.46 0.60 -26.81
CA VAL A 97 5.78 1.49 -25.69
C VAL A 97 6.15 0.67 -24.46
N VAL A 98 7.19 1.12 -23.75
CA VAL A 98 7.55 0.63 -22.41
C VAL A 98 7.36 1.78 -21.44
N VAL A 99 6.68 1.50 -20.33
CA VAL A 99 6.50 2.45 -19.22
C VAL A 99 7.02 1.80 -17.93
N PRO A 100 7.40 2.60 -16.91
CA PRO A 100 7.68 2.05 -15.59
C PRO A 100 6.47 1.27 -15.08
N GLY A 101 6.72 0.15 -14.41
CA GLY A 101 5.66 -0.61 -13.75
C GLY A 101 4.92 0.30 -12.76
N LEU A 102 3.59 0.22 -12.75
CA LEU A 102 2.78 1.10 -11.91
C LEU A 102 2.99 0.75 -10.43
N ILE A 103 2.96 1.80 -9.60
CA ILE A 103 3.01 1.71 -8.15
C ILE A 103 1.65 2.15 -7.62
N ASP A 104 0.89 1.23 -7.04
CA ASP A 104 -0.33 1.61 -6.32
C ASP A 104 0.04 2.02 -4.90
N SER A 105 -0.16 3.29 -4.56
CA SER A 105 0.34 3.87 -3.31
C SER A 105 -0.55 3.60 -2.10
N HIS A 106 -1.71 2.97 -2.27
CA HIS A 106 -2.61 2.65 -1.17
C HIS A 106 -3.54 1.51 -1.53
N VAL A 107 -3.27 0.32 -0.98
CA VAL A 107 -4.15 -0.84 -1.14
C VAL A 107 -4.31 -1.58 0.18
N HIS A 108 -5.38 -2.37 0.28
CA HIS A 108 -5.52 -3.44 1.26
C HIS A 108 -5.38 -4.77 0.51
N LEU A 109 -4.15 -5.23 0.27
CA LEU A 109 -3.87 -6.24 -0.76
C LEU A 109 -4.52 -7.59 -0.43
N ILE A 110 -4.33 -8.09 0.79
CA ILE A 110 -4.89 -9.38 1.23
C ILE A 110 -6.42 -9.29 1.33
N SER A 111 -6.98 -8.20 1.86
CA SER A 111 -8.44 -7.97 1.86
C SER A 111 -9.02 -8.01 0.45
N GLY A 112 -8.39 -7.35 -0.52
CA GLY A 112 -8.83 -7.36 -1.91
C GLY A 112 -8.80 -8.77 -2.50
N GLY A 113 -7.76 -9.55 -2.19
CA GLY A 113 -7.66 -10.96 -2.57
C GLY A 113 -8.77 -11.82 -1.95
N LEU A 114 -9.08 -11.63 -0.67
CA LEU A 114 -10.16 -12.34 0.03
C LEU A 114 -11.52 -12.00 -0.58
N GLN A 115 -11.79 -10.72 -0.83
CA GLN A 115 -13.05 -10.24 -1.42
C GLN A 115 -13.30 -10.86 -2.81
N MET A 116 -12.26 -11.10 -3.62
CA MET A 116 -12.39 -11.76 -4.92
C MET A 116 -12.87 -13.23 -4.86
N ALA A 117 -12.90 -13.87 -3.68
CA ALA A 117 -13.49 -15.20 -3.49
C ALA A 117 -14.86 -15.18 -2.80
N GLN A 118 -15.41 -14.00 -2.53
CA GLN A 118 -16.67 -13.80 -1.84
C GLN A 118 -17.76 -13.33 -2.83
N VAL A 119 -18.96 -13.02 -2.31
CA VAL A 119 -20.02 -12.45 -3.15
C VAL A 119 -19.59 -11.07 -3.66
N GLY A 120 -19.33 -10.99 -4.97
CA GLY A 120 -18.85 -9.77 -5.63
C GLY A 120 -20.01 -8.88 -6.07
N LEU A 121 -20.25 -7.79 -5.36
CA LEU A 121 -21.37 -6.86 -5.61
C LEU A 121 -20.93 -5.56 -6.30
N ARG A 122 -19.71 -5.56 -6.87
CA ARG A 122 -19.13 -4.40 -7.54
C ARG A 122 -19.84 -4.14 -8.87
N GLY A 123 -20.35 -2.91 -9.02
CA GLY A 123 -21.02 -2.47 -10.26
C GLY A 123 -22.47 -2.91 -10.38
N VAL A 124 -23.02 -3.60 -9.38
CA VAL A 124 -24.45 -3.90 -9.28
C VAL A 124 -25.23 -2.59 -9.26
N SER A 125 -26.24 -2.47 -10.12
CA SER A 125 -26.96 -1.22 -10.36
C SER A 125 -28.47 -1.34 -10.14
N GLN A 126 -28.94 -2.50 -9.68
CA GLN A 126 -30.34 -2.76 -9.39
C GLN A 126 -30.49 -3.55 -8.09
N LYS A 127 -31.48 -3.18 -7.27
CA LYS A 127 -31.82 -3.90 -6.03
C LYS A 127 -32.12 -5.38 -6.26
N GLU A 128 -32.85 -5.71 -7.34
CA GLU A 128 -33.20 -7.09 -7.66
C GLU A 128 -31.96 -7.93 -8.00
N GLU A 129 -30.99 -7.35 -8.74
CA GLU A 129 -29.71 -7.98 -9.04
C GLU A 129 -28.91 -8.24 -7.76
N PHE A 130 -28.83 -7.25 -6.86
CA PHE A 130 -28.20 -7.39 -5.55
C PHE A 130 -28.78 -8.58 -4.77
N CYS A 131 -30.12 -8.63 -4.62
CA CYS A 131 -30.80 -9.71 -3.91
C CYS A 131 -30.59 -11.08 -4.58
N ASN A 132 -30.59 -11.14 -5.92
CA ASN A 132 -30.37 -12.37 -6.67
C ASN A 132 -28.95 -12.92 -6.48
N MET A 133 -27.93 -12.09 -6.47
CA MET A 133 -26.55 -12.52 -6.22
C MET A 133 -26.37 -13.06 -4.79
N VAL A 134 -27.01 -12.43 -3.80
CA VAL A 134 -27.02 -12.94 -2.42
C VAL A 134 -27.77 -14.28 -2.36
N LYS A 135 -28.90 -14.40 -3.06
CA LYS A 135 -29.67 -15.65 -3.14
C LYS A 135 -28.87 -16.80 -3.73
N GLU A 136 -28.16 -16.56 -4.83
CA GLU A 136 -27.29 -17.57 -5.45
C GLU A 136 -26.18 -18.01 -4.48
N ALA A 137 -25.58 -17.06 -3.76
CA ALA A 137 -24.57 -17.38 -2.75
C ALA A 137 -25.12 -18.24 -1.61
N VAL A 138 -26.31 -17.91 -1.09
CA VAL A 138 -26.98 -18.69 -0.03
C VAL A 138 -27.30 -20.10 -0.52
N GLN A 139 -27.81 -20.26 -1.74
CA GLN A 139 -28.16 -21.57 -2.31
C GLN A 139 -26.97 -22.51 -2.49
N ASN A 140 -25.79 -21.94 -2.74
CA ASN A 140 -24.54 -22.69 -2.89
C ASN A 140 -23.81 -22.91 -1.55
N ALA A 141 -24.27 -22.29 -0.47
CA ALA A 141 -23.67 -22.37 0.84
C ALA A 141 -24.31 -23.47 1.70
N LYS A 142 -23.56 -23.96 2.69
CA LYS A 142 -24.13 -24.85 3.72
C LYS A 142 -24.99 -24.02 4.68
N GLU A 143 -26.06 -24.59 5.18
CA GLU A 143 -26.87 -23.96 6.23
C GLU A 143 -25.98 -23.56 7.43
N GLY A 144 -26.21 -22.37 7.98
CA GLY A 144 -25.42 -21.80 9.09
C GLY A 144 -24.04 -21.27 8.71
N SER A 145 -23.58 -21.44 7.47
CA SER A 145 -22.32 -20.83 7.04
C SER A 145 -22.49 -19.35 6.68
N TRP A 146 -21.46 -18.56 6.95
CA TRP A 146 -21.46 -17.12 6.69
C TRP A 146 -21.42 -16.82 5.20
N ILE A 147 -22.32 -15.93 4.75
CA ILE A 147 -22.28 -15.32 3.43
C ILE A 147 -21.54 -14.00 3.54
N LEU A 148 -20.28 -14.02 3.15
CA LEU A 148 -19.42 -12.85 3.12
C LEU A 148 -19.36 -12.30 1.69
N GLY A 149 -19.19 -10.99 1.57
CA GLY A 149 -19.08 -10.32 0.29
C GLY A 149 -19.03 -8.81 0.41
N GLY A 150 -19.20 -8.14 -0.71
CA GLY A 150 -19.19 -6.69 -0.71
C GLY A 150 -18.83 -6.05 -2.03
N GLY A 151 -18.41 -4.79 -1.93
CA GLY A 151 -18.14 -3.93 -3.08
C GLY A 151 -19.38 -3.25 -3.65
N TRP A 152 -20.51 -3.32 -2.95
CA TRP A 152 -21.73 -2.65 -3.36
C TRP A 152 -21.63 -1.14 -3.18
N ASN A 153 -22.38 -0.37 -3.99
CA ASN A 153 -22.52 1.06 -3.85
C ASN A 153 -23.96 1.47 -4.21
N ASN A 154 -24.68 2.03 -3.24
CA ASN A 154 -26.07 2.46 -3.41
C ASN A 154 -26.27 3.54 -4.46
N ASP A 155 -25.24 4.34 -4.75
CA ASP A 155 -25.30 5.37 -5.80
C ASP A 155 -25.62 4.77 -7.19
N PHE A 156 -25.25 3.51 -7.42
CA PHE A 156 -25.49 2.85 -8.70
C PHE A 156 -26.94 2.42 -8.93
N TRP A 157 -27.76 2.34 -7.88
CA TRP A 157 -29.18 1.96 -7.97
C TRP A 157 -30.13 3.05 -7.45
N GLY A 158 -29.69 4.30 -7.44
CA GLY A 158 -30.54 5.46 -7.11
C GLY A 158 -30.46 5.93 -5.66
N GLY A 159 -29.45 5.50 -4.92
CA GLY A 159 -29.11 6.03 -3.60
C GLY A 159 -29.83 5.36 -2.41
N GLU A 160 -30.87 4.54 -2.63
CA GLU A 160 -31.54 3.81 -1.56
C GLU A 160 -30.55 2.89 -0.83
N LEU A 161 -30.37 3.11 0.47
CA LEU A 161 -29.54 2.23 1.29
C LEU A 161 -30.20 0.87 1.48
N PRO A 162 -29.45 -0.24 1.37
CA PRO A 162 -30.01 -1.57 1.59
C PRO A 162 -30.32 -1.77 3.07
N SER A 163 -31.24 -2.68 3.38
CA SER A 163 -31.56 -3.06 4.77
C SER A 163 -31.65 -4.57 4.90
N ALA A 164 -31.59 -5.08 6.13
CA ALA A 164 -31.69 -6.51 6.45
C ALA A 164 -32.92 -7.15 5.78
N SER A 165 -34.04 -6.41 5.73
CA SER A 165 -35.28 -6.87 5.10
C SER A 165 -35.15 -7.21 3.61
N TRP A 166 -34.14 -6.68 2.90
CA TRP A 166 -33.89 -7.02 1.49
C TRP A 166 -33.39 -8.46 1.32
N ILE A 167 -32.78 -9.03 2.36
CA ILE A 167 -32.05 -10.30 2.29
C ILE A 167 -32.50 -11.32 3.36
N ASP A 168 -33.33 -10.93 4.32
CA ASP A 168 -33.80 -11.80 5.41
C ASP A 168 -34.56 -13.03 4.90
N GLU A 169 -35.54 -12.85 4.01
CA GLU A 169 -36.31 -13.97 3.45
C GLU A 169 -35.44 -14.90 2.60
N ILE A 170 -34.35 -14.37 2.03
CA ILE A 170 -33.42 -15.10 1.17
C ILE A 170 -32.39 -15.89 1.99
N SER A 171 -32.10 -15.46 3.22
CA SER A 171 -31.03 -15.98 4.07
C SER A 171 -31.47 -16.36 5.50
N PRO A 172 -32.62 -17.05 5.69
CA PRO A 172 -33.21 -17.25 7.02
C PRO A 172 -32.33 -18.08 7.97
N HIS A 173 -31.40 -18.86 7.42
CA HIS A 173 -30.54 -19.78 8.17
C HIS A 173 -29.04 -19.52 7.96
N ASN A 174 -28.68 -18.45 7.24
CA ASN A 174 -27.30 -18.11 6.93
C ASN A 174 -27.01 -16.67 7.38
N PRO A 175 -26.06 -16.43 8.28
CA PRO A 175 -25.65 -15.07 8.59
C PRO A 175 -25.01 -14.42 7.36
N VAL A 176 -25.44 -13.19 7.05
CA VAL A 176 -24.94 -12.41 5.91
C VAL A 176 -24.18 -11.19 6.42
N TRP A 177 -23.03 -10.89 5.81
CA TRP A 177 -22.22 -9.69 6.06
C TRP A 177 -21.61 -9.17 4.75
N LEU A 178 -22.11 -8.03 4.27
CA LEU A 178 -21.76 -7.47 2.97
C LEU A 178 -21.18 -6.06 3.13
N VAL A 179 -19.88 -5.92 2.89
CA VAL A 179 -19.16 -4.65 3.08
C VAL A 179 -19.37 -3.74 1.86
N ARG A 180 -19.62 -2.46 2.09
CA ARG A 180 -19.74 -1.45 1.04
C ARG A 180 -18.40 -1.21 0.35
N MET A 181 -18.44 -0.68 -0.87
CA MET A 181 -17.25 -0.36 -1.66
C MET A 181 -16.22 0.53 -0.96
N ASP A 182 -16.66 1.44 -0.08
CA ASP A 182 -15.77 2.34 0.66
C ASP A 182 -15.09 1.65 1.86
N GLY A 183 -15.59 0.50 2.31
CA GLY A 183 -15.06 -0.24 3.46
C GLY A 183 -15.50 0.33 4.83
N HIS A 184 -16.32 1.39 4.86
CA HIS A 184 -16.74 2.08 6.09
C HIS A 184 -18.18 1.79 6.50
N MET A 185 -18.87 0.94 5.73
CA MET A 185 -20.24 0.51 6.03
C MET A 185 -20.42 -0.95 5.62
N ALA A 186 -21.25 -1.69 6.35
CA ALA A 186 -21.62 -3.04 5.97
C ALA A 186 -23.07 -3.38 6.31
N LEU A 187 -23.65 -4.25 5.50
CA LEU A 187 -25.00 -4.78 5.67
C LEU A 187 -24.97 -6.15 6.33
N ALA A 188 -25.61 -6.24 7.50
CA ALA A 188 -25.97 -7.47 8.19
C ALA A 188 -27.45 -7.81 7.96
N ASN A 189 -27.76 -9.10 7.79
CA ASN A 189 -29.15 -9.57 7.91
C ASN A 189 -29.58 -9.68 9.39
N SER A 190 -30.87 -9.90 9.63
CA SER A 190 -31.44 -9.99 10.98
C SER A 190 -30.85 -11.16 11.79
N LEU A 191 -30.49 -12.27 11.13
CA LEU A 191 -29.82 -13.39 11.79
C LEU A 191 -28.42 -12.99 12.30
N THR A 192 -27.63 -12.29 11.49
CA THR A 192 -26.32 -11.76 11.89
C THR A 192 -26.45 -10.81 13.08
N LEU A 193 -27.39 -9.86 13.05
CA LEU A 193 -27.63 -8.94 14.17
C LEU A 193 -27.99 -9.70 15.46
N LYS A 194 -28.83 -10.73 15.35
CA LYS A 194 -29.22 -11.58 16.48
C LYS A 194 -28.04 -12.36 17.06
N ILE A 195 -27.16 -12.91 16.21
CA ILE A 195 -25.94 -13.60 16.65
C ILE A 195 -25.03 -12.63 17.40
N ALA A 196 -24.91 -11.40 16.89
CA ALA A 196 -24.10 -10.35 17.47
C ALA A 196 -24.72 -9.69 18.73
N GLY A 197 -25.99 -9.97 19.03
CA GLY A 197 -26.71 -9.33 20.14
C GLY A 197 -26.99 -7.84 19.91
N VAL A 198 -27.00 -7.38 18.66
CA VAL A 198 -27.32 -5.99 18.30
C VAL A 198 -28.83 -5.81 18.29
N THR A 199 -29.32 -4.87 19.09
CA THR A 199 -30.76 -4.61 19.32
C THR A 199 -31.05 -3.12 19.26
N SER A 200 -32.32 -2.73 19.37
CA SER A 200 -32.75 -1.34 19.54
C SER A 200 -32.20 -0.65 20.80
N LEU A 201 -31.72 -1.42 21.78
CA LEU A 201 -31.11 -0.91 23.02
C LEU A 201 -29.58 -0.84 22.96
N THR A 202 -28.95 -1.38 21.92
CA THR A 202 -27.49 -1.30 21.76
C THR A 202 -27.10 0.14 21.49
N GLU A 203 -26.17 0.70 22.26
CA GLU A 203 -25.64 2.05 22.03
C GLU A 203 -24.65 2.07 20.86
N ASP A 204 -24.50 3.23 20.23
CA ASP A 204 -23.49 3.45 19.21
C ASP A 204 -22.11 3.51 19.87
N PRO A 205 -21.10 2.76 19.38
CA PRO A 205 -19.75 2.83 19.93
C PRO A 205 -19.06 4.14 19.53
N VAL A 206 -18.01 4.52 20.26
CA VAL A 206 -17.17 5.67 19.88
C VAL A 206 -16.62 5.46 18.47
N GLY A 207 -16.81 6.46 17.60
CA GLY A 207 -16.35 6.43 16.22
C GLY A 207 -17.16 5.50 15.30
N GLY A 208 -18.37 5.07 15.68
CA GLY A 208 -19.22 4.23 14.85
C GLY A 208 -20.71 4.48 15.07
N THR A 209 -21.52 4.09 14.09
CA THR A 209 -22.98 4.30 14.12
C THR A 209 -23.71 3.03 13.70
N ILE A 210 -24.76 2.68 14.44
CA ILE A 210 -25.73 1.66 14.03
C ILE A 210 -26.92 2.37 13.37
N MET A 211 -27.16 2.17 12.08
CA MET A 211 -28.30 2.83 11.43
C MET A 211 -29.61 2.18 11.88
N ARG A 212 -30.55 3.00 12.38
CA ARG A 212 -31.84 2.55 12.92
C ARG A 212 -33.01 3.07 12.09
N LEU A 213 -34.08 2.30 12.07
CA LEU A 213 -35.39 2.72 11.56
C LEU A 213 -36.02 3.74 12.53
N PRO A 214 -37.07 4.47 12.11
CA PRO A 214 -37.83 5.34 13.01
C PRO A 214 -38.42 4.62 14.24
N SER A 215 -38.60 3.30 14.17
CA SER A 215 -39.01 2.46 15.30
C SER A 215 -37.92 2.23 16.35
N GLY A 216 -36.67 2.59 16.06
CA GLY A 216 -35.49 2.29 16.88
C GLY A 216 -34.81 0.96 16.55
N GLU A 217 -35.42 0.11 15.72
CA GLU A 217 -34.82 -1.17 15.34
C GLU A 217 -33.63 -0.99 14.37
N PRO A 218 -32.54 -1.75 14.53
CA PRO A 218 -31.41 -1.70 13.59
C PRO A 218 -31.83 -2.08 12.17
N THR A 219 -31.38 -1.30 11.20
CA THR A 219 -31.62 -1.54 9.76
C THR A 219 -30.80 -2.69 9.19
N GLY A 220 -29.74 -3.11 9.89
CA GLY A 220 -28.70 -3.99 9.37
C GLY A 220 -27.44 -3.24 8.94
N LEU A 221 -27.48 -1.92 8.78
CA LEU A 221 -26.30 -1.13 8.41
C LEU A 221 -25.49 -0.70 9.64
N LEU A 222 -24.21 -1.03 9.62
CA LEU A 222 -23.22 -0.72 10.65
C LEU A 222 -22.08 0.09 10.00
N ILE A 223 -21.72 1.21 10.61
CA ILE A 223 -20.76 2.18 10.08
C ILE A 223 -19.54 2.28 10.99
N ASP A 224 -18.35 2.28 10.39
CA ASP A 224 -17.05 2.44 11.05
C ASP A 224 -16.90 1.52 12.29
N SER A 225 -16.60 2.05 13.48
CA SER A 225 -16.36 1.22 14.68
C SER A 225 -17.54 0.32 15.06
N ALA A 226 -18.77 0.63 14.61
CA ALA A 226 -19.93 -0.23 14.85
C ALA A 226 -19.84 -1.57 14.11
N MET A 227 -19.03 -1.66 13.05
CA MET A 227 -18.78 -2.92 12.35
C MET A 227 -18.16 -3.99 13.26
N GLU A 228 -17.41 -3.59 14.30
CA GLU A 228 -16.78 -4.51 15.27
C GLU A 228 -17.79 -5.40 16.02
N LEU A 229 -19.00 -4.86 16.23
CA LEU A 229 -20.10 -5.58 16.88
C LEU A 229 -20.45 -6.88 16.14
N VAL A 230 -20.22 -6.93 14.82
CA VAL A 230 -20.46 -8.12 14.00
C VAL A 230 -19.17 -8.86 13.65
N THR A 231 -18.10 -8.15 13.26
CA THR A 231 -16.88 -8.80 12.76
C THR A 231 -16.20 -9.69 13.79
N SER A 232 -16.39 -9.42 15.09
CA SER A 232 -15.94 -10.28 16.20
C SER A 232 -16.56 -11.69 16.20
N PHE A 233 -17.72 -11.88 15.56
CA PHE A 233 -18.39 -13.18 15.40
C PHE A 233 -18.07 -13.85 14.06
N VAL A 234 -17.53 -13.10 13.10
CA VAL A 234 -17.08 -13.66 11.82
C VAL A 234 -15.81 -14.45 12.07
N LYS A 235 -15.84 -15.74 11.75
CA LYS A 235 -14.66 -16.59 11.89
C LYS A 235 -13.52 -16.06 11.02
N GLU A 236 -12.37 -15.85 11.63
CA GLU A 236 -11.16 -15.46 10.90
C GLU A 236 -10.81 -16.52 9.84
N VAL A 237 -10.47 -16.04 8.65
CA VAL A 237 -10.08 -16.88 7.50
C VAL A 237 -8.80 -17.65 7.81
N SER A 238 -8.67 -18.84 7.24
CA SER A 238 -7.49 -19.67 7.44
C SER A 238 -6.23 -19.03 6.84
N VAL A 239 -5.06 -19.38 7.37
CA VAL A 239 -3.76 -18.93 6.84
C VAL A 239 -3.63 -19.24 5.35
N ASP A 240 -4.05 -20.42 4.90
CA ASP A 240 -3.97 -20.82 3.50
C ASP A 240 -4.88 -19.99 2.61
N GLU A 241 -6.08 -19.63 3.07
CA GLU A 241 -6.95 -18.69 2.35
C GLU A 241 -6.32 -17.30 2.22
N ARG A 242 -5.63 -16.79 3.26
CA ARG A 242 -4.90 -15.51 3.18
C ARG A 242 -3.72 -15.56 2.21
N ARG A 243 -3.01 -16.70 2.16
CA ARG A 243 -1.93 -16.93 1.19
C ARG A 243 -2.45 -16.96 -0.24
N GLU A 244 -3.56 -17.66 -0.49
CA GLU A 244 -4.20 -17.65 -1.81
C GLU A 244 -4.75 -16.27 -2.17
N ALA A 245 -5.24 -15.50 -1.19
CA ALA A 245 -5.65 -14.12 -1.39
C ALA A 245 -4.48 -13.23 -1.87
N LEU A 246 -3.30 -13.31 -1.24
CA LEU A 246 -2.10 -12.61 -1.71
C LEU A 246 -1.79 -12.95 -3.17
N LEU A 247 -1.79 -14.24 -3.53
CA LEU A 247 -1.49 -14.69 -4.89
C LEU A 247 -2.54 -14.20 -5.90
N ARG A 248 -3.82 -14.26 -5.54
CA ARG A 248 -4.93 -13.81 -6.38
C ARG A 248 -4.86 -12.30 -6.63
N ALA A 249 -4.69 -11.51 -5.57
CA ALA A 249 -4.57 -10.06 -5.66
C ALA A 249 -3.34 -9.64 -6.47
N SER A 250 -2.20 -10.30 -6.26
CA SER A 250 -0.96 -10.00 -6.99
C SER A 250 -1.08 -10.31 -8.48
N LYS A 251 -1.68 -11.46 -8.84
CA LYS A 251 -1.97 -11.79 -10.25
C LYS A 251 -2.86 -10.73 -10.87
N TYR A 252 -3.94 -10.35 -10.19
CA TYR A 252 -4.84 -9.31 -10.68
C TYR A 252 -4.12 -7.97 -10.89
N ALA A 253 -3.32 -7.53 -9.92
CA ALA A 253 -2.51 -6.31 -10.00
C ALA A 253 -1.59 -6.31 -11.24
N LEU A 254 -0.89 -7.43 -11.48
CA LEU A 254 -0.01 -7.59 -12.63
C LEU A 254 -0.75 -7.53 -13.97
N THR A 255 -1.99 -8.06 -14.06
CA THR A 255 -2.80 -7.91 -15.29
C THR A 255 -3.15 -6.45 -15.60
N ARG A 256 -3.01 -5.56 -14.62
CA ARG A 256 -3.21 -4.11 -14.76
C ARG A 256 -1.91 -3.32 -14.86
N GLY A 257 -0.76 -3.99 -14.92
CA GLY A 257 0.56 -3.36 -14.96
C GLY A 257 1.04 -2.82 -13.61
N VAL A 258 0.36 -3.14 -12.50
CA VAL A 258 0.79 -2.78 -11.15
C VAL A 258 1.84 -3.79 -10.68
N THR A 259 3.05 -3.30 -10.43
CA THR A 259 4.22 -4.12 -10.07
C THR A 259 4.71 -3.90 -8.65
N THR A 260 4.29 -2.79 -8.04
CA THR A 260 4.59 -2.44 -6.65
C THR A 260 3.32 -1.92 -5.99
N VAL A 261 3.13 -2.24 -4.72
CA VAL A 261 2.04 -1.70 -3.92
C VAL A 261 2.54 -1.20 -2.57
N VAL A 262 1.86 -0.19 -2.03
CA VAL A 262 1.92 0.10 -0.59
C VAL A 262 0.68 -0.51 0.05
N ASP A 263 0.88 -1.60 0.78
CA ASP A 263 -0.19 -2.29 1.49
C ASP A 263 -0.34 -1.70 2.89
N VAL A 264 -1.51 -1.16 3.19
CA VAL A 264 -1.85 -0.60 4.50
C VAL A 264 -2.48 -1.63 5.46
N GLY A 265 -2.40 -2.91 5.08
CA GLY A 265 -2.72 -4.07 5.91
C GLY A 265 -4.21 -4.34 6.02
N ARG A 266 -4.58 -5.43 6.69
CA ARG A 266 -5.98 -5.70 7.10
C ARG A 266 -6.31 -4.88 8.35
N TYR A 267 -6.32 -3.56 8.18
CA TYR A 267 -6.54 -2.60 9.25
C TYR A 267 -7.61 -1.59 8.82
N TYR A 268 -8.76 -1.67 9.48
CA TYR A 268 -9.95 -0.84 9.28
C TYR A 268 -10.46 -0.35 10.64
N PRO A 269 -11.28 0.72 10.69
CA PRO A 269 -12.00 1.09 11.90
C PRO A 269 -12.77 -0.11 12.48
N GLY A 270 -12.68 -0.34 13.80
CA GLY A 270 -13.33 -1.47 14.47
C GLY A 270 -12.75 -2.86 14.18
N THR A 271 -11.48 -2.95 13.75
CA THR A 271 -10.79 -4.24 13.59
C THR A 271 -9.56 -4.32 14.49
N THR A 272 -9.19 -5.53 14.89
CA THR A 272 -7.99 -5.75 15.72
C THR A 272 -6.70 -5.45 14.95
N ASP A 273 -5.75 -4.81 15.63
CA ASP A 273 -4.42 -4.48 15.09
C ASP A 273 -3.60 -5.72 14.69
N GLU A 274 -3.90 -6.89 15.28
CA GLU A 274 -3.12 -8.11 15.07
C GLU A 274 -3.30 -8.73 13.67
N LEU A 275 -4.37 -8.40 12.93
CA LEU A 275 -4.58 -8.97 11.59
C LEU A 275 -3.43 -8.64 10.63
N SER A 276 -2.94 -7.40 10.67
CA SER A 276 -1.82 -6.95 9.84
C SER A 276 -0.50 -7.62 10.23
N TRP A 277 -0.32 -7.91 11.53
CA TRP A 277 0.86 -8.62 12.02
C TRP A 277 0.84 -10.11 11.68
N ASN A 278 -0.33 -10.75 11.77
CA ASN A 278 -0.53 -12.12 11.35
C ASN A 278 -0.27 -12.28 9.85
N ASP A 279 -0.73 -11.32 9.04
CA ASP A 279 -0.46 -11.33 7.60
C ASP A 279 1.03 -11.17 7.29
N PHE A 280 1.71 -10.26 8.00
CA PHE A 280 3.16 -10.12 7.88
C PHE A 280 3.88 -11.45 8.15
N GLN A 281 3.55 -12.13 9.25
CA GLN A 281 4.22 -13.37 9.66
C GLN A 281 3.83 -14.58 8.79
N ASP A 282 2.53 -14.82 8.61
CA ASP A 282 2.02 -16.05 8.02
C ASP A 282 1.99 -16.03 6.49
N VAL A 283 1.90 -14.83 5.90
CA VAL A 283 1.64 -14.64 4.47
C VAL A 283 2.85 -14.00 3.79
N TYR A 284 3.29 -12.81 4.21
CA TYR A 284 4.36 -12.10 3.52
C TYR A 284 5.72 -12.77 3.70
N LEU A 285 6.14 -13.08 4.93
CA LEU A 285 7.42 -13.77 5.18
C LEU A 285 7.42 -15.20 4.59
N TRP A 286 6.28 -15.88 4.61
CA TRP A 286 6.11 -17.15 3.90
C TRP A 286 6.29 -16.99 2.39
N ALA A 287 5.63 -16.01 1.78
CA ALA A 287 5.68 -15.82 0.34
C ALA A 287 7.09 -15.45 -0.13
N ASP A 288 7.81 -14.63 0.64
CA ASP A 288 9.20 -14.27 0.33
C ASP A 288 10.12 -15.50 0.43
N SER A 289 10.09 -16.22 1.56
CA SER A 289 10.93 -17.41 1.77
C SER A 289 10.61 -18.56 0.80
N ALA A 290 9.35 -18.73 0.42
CA ALA A 290 8.89 -19.73 -0.54
C ALA A 290 9.03 -19.27 -2.01
N LYS A 291 9.60 -18.08 -2.28
CA LYS A 291 9.74 -17.48 -3.61
C LYS A 291 8.41 -17.37 -4.38
N LYS A 292 7.35 -17.03 -3.66
CA LYS A 292 5.99 -16.84 -4.15
C LYS A 292 5.56 -15.36 -4.27
N MET A 293 6.40 -14.42 -3.85
CA MET A 293 6.17 -12.99 -4.12
C MET A 293 6.12 -12.73 -5.63
N MET A 294 5.12 -11.96 -6.08
CA MET A 294 4.91 -11.63 -7.50
C MET A 294 5.01 -10.12 -7.77
N ILE A 295 4.78 -9.30 -6.74
CA ILE A 295 4.85 -7.84 -6.77
C ILE A 295 5.68 -7.37 -5.58
N ARG A 296 6.30 -6.19 -5.68
CA ARG A 296 6.98 -5.57 -4.54
C ARG A 296 5.95 -4.96 -3.60
N THR A 297 6.16 -5.08 -2.29
CA THR A 297 5.21 -4.62 -1.29
C THR A 297 5.91 -3.79 -0.22
N CYS A 298 5.47 -2.56 -0.08
CA CYS A 298 5.81 -1.68 1.04
C CYS A 298 4.70 -1.79 2.10
N LEU A 299 5.03 -2.25 3.29
CA LEU A 299 4.07 -2.59 4.34
C LEU A 299 3.89 -1.45 5.34
N PHE A 300 2.64 -1.12 5.63
CA PHE A 300 2.25 -0.23 6.71
C PHE A 300 1.47 -1.01 7.79
N PHE A 301 1.64 -0.61 9.05
CA PHE A 301 1.05 -1.29 10.22
C PHE A 301 0.18 -0.34 11.04
N PRO A 302 -0.74 -0.82 11.89
CA PRO A 302 -1.53 0.03 12.77
C PRO A 302 -0.66 0.94 13.64
N ILE A 303 -1.00 2.23 13.70
CA ILE A 303 -0.21 3.24 14.45
C ILE A 303 -0.11 2.94 15.94
N THR A 304 -1.13 2.31 16.52
CA THR A 304 -1.14 1.82 17.90
C THR A 304 -0.01 0.84 18.20
N THR A 305 0.53 0.17 17.17
CA THR A 305 1.63 -0.80 17.25
C THR A 305 2.97 -0.23 16.78
N TRP A 306 3.13 1.10 16.73
CA TRP A 306 4.34 1.77 16.21
C TRP A 306 5.63 1.26 16.85
N SER A 307 5.64 0.97 18.15
CA SER A 307 6.82 0.51 18.88
C SER A 307 7.29 -0.86 18.37
N ARG A 308 6.37 -1.79 18.12
CA ARG A 308 6.65 -3.11 17.54
C ARG A 308 7.29 -3.00 16.15
N LEU A 309 6.81 -2.07 15.31
CA LEU A 309 7.43 -1.81 13.99
C LEU A 309 8.81 -1.17 14.13
N SER A 310 8.97 -0.23 15.06
CA SER A 310 10.26 0.38 15.36
C SER A 310 11.29 -0.67 15.77
N ASP A 311 10.94 -1.55 16.70
CA ASP A 311 11.82 -2.63 17.18
C ASP A 311 12.19 -3.59 16.05
N LEU A 312 11.21 -3.98 15.22
CA LEU A 312 11.46 -4.83 14.05
C LEU A 312 12.43 -4.18 13.05
N LYS A 313 12.29 -2.88 12.80
CA LYS A 313 13.20 -2.13 11.92
C LYS A 313 14.60 -2.01 12.50
N LEU A 314 14.73 -1.85 13.82
CA LEU A 314 16.02 -1.85 14.50
C LEU A 314 16.70 -3.22 14.39
N GLU A 315 15.94 -4.31 14.47
CA GLU A 315 16.47 -5.67 14.39
C GLU A 315 16.85 -6.09 12.96
N LYS A 316 15.98 -5.82 11.98
CA LYS A 316 16.09 -6.37 10.61
C LYS A 316 16.46 -5.35 9.54
N GLY A 317 16.37 -4.05 9.84
CA GLY A 317 16.38 -2.99 8.84
C GLY A 317 15.03 -2.84 8.11
N ALA A 318 14.89 -1.78 7.31
CA ALA A 318 13.66 -1.51 6.58
C ALA A 318 13.50 -2.35 5.29
N VAL A 319 14.60 -2.74 4.65
CA VAL A 319 14.61 -3.60 3.46
C VAL A 319 14.76 -5.04 3.94
N LEU A 320 13.70 -5.84 3.88
CA LEU A 320 13.74 -7.24 4.29
C LEU A 320 14.22 -8.16 3.16
N SER A 321 13.80 -7.85 1.93
CA SER A 321 14.21 -8.56 0.72
C SER A 321 14.09 -7.64 -0.49
N GLU A 322 14.30 -8.16 -1.70
CA GLU A 322 13.95 -7.41 -2.91
C GLU A 322 12.44 -7.18 -3.06
N TRP A 323 11.60 -7.99 -2.41
CA TRP A 323 10.14 -7.92 -2.53
C TRP A 323 9.48 -7.15 -1.39
N LEU A 324 10.04 -7.19 -0.18
CA LEU A 324 9.41 -6.66 1.02
C LEU A 324 10.18 -5.47 1.62
N TYR A 325 9.45 -4.40 1.87
CA TYR A 325 9.93 -3.21 2.56
C TYR A 325 9.02 -2.83 3.73
N LEU A 326 9.59 -2.55 4.89
CA LEU A 326 8.89 -2.02 6.05
C LEU A 326 8.72 -0.49 5.90
N GLY A 327 7.53 -0.06 5.53
CA GLY A 327 7.17 1.33 5.26
C GLY A 327 7.01 2.15 6.52
N GLY A 328 5.83 2.10 7.13
CA GLY A 328 5.45 3.00 8.21
C GLY A 328 4.21 2.55 8.96
N VAL A 329 3.50 3.51 9.53
CA VAL A 329 2.29 3.28 10.31
C VAL A 329 1.08 3.98 9.69
N LYS A 330 -0.10 3.36 9.84
CA LYS A 330 -1.39 3.80 9.32
C LYS A 330 -2.34 4.13 10.46
N ALA A 331 -3.10 5.21 10.33
CA ALA A 331 -4.20 5.57 11.22
C ALA A 331 -5.43 6.09 10.45
N PHE A 332 -6.48 6.44 11.18
CA PHE A 332 -7.71 7.06 10.70
C PHE A 332 -8.08 8.21 11.63
N ILE A 333 -8.50 9.36 11.09
CA ILE A 333 -9.14 10.42 11.89
C ILE A 333 -10.65 10.45 11.68
N ASP A 334 -11.12 10.11 10.47
CA ASP A 334 -12.53 10.09 10.10
C ASP A 334 -12.90 8.86 9.27
N GLY A 335 -14.19 8.77 8.93
CA GLY A 335 -14.75 7.71 8.09
C GLY A 335 -14.77 8.12 6.61
N SER A 336 -15.89 7.91 5.92
CA SER A 336 -16.01 8.17 4.48
C SER A 336 -17.19 9.07 4.12
N LEU A 337 -17.08 9.76 2.98
CA LEU A 337 -18.17 10.56 2.45
C LEU A 337 -19.39 9.68 2.15
N GLY A 338 -19.18 8.54 1.48
CA GLY A 338 -20.27 7.68 1.08
C GLY A 338 -21.11 7.24 2.27
N SER A 339 -20.46 6.89 3.38
CA SER A 339 -21.11 6.39 4.60
C SER A 339 -21.52 7.50 5.58
N ASN A 340 -21.47 8.75 5.13
CA ASN A 340 -21.78 9.95 5.90
C ASN A 340 -21.01 10.04 7.23
N SER A 341 -19.76 9.58 7.23
CA SER A 341 -18.90 9.51 8.41
C SER A 341 -17.56 10.24 8.27
N ALA A 342 -17.24 10.78 7.08
CA ALA A 342 -16.13 11.72 6.93
C ALA A 342 -16.42 13.03 7.68
N LEU A 343 -15.41 13.60 8.32
CA LEU A 343 -15.56 14.69 9.29
C LEU A 343 -15.46 16.06 8.61
N PHE A 344 -16.57 16.79 8.58
CA PHE A 344 -16.70 18.10 7.95
C PHE A 344 -16.88 19.24 8.96
N TYR A 345 -16.58 20.47 8.52
CA TYR A 345 -16.97 21.67 9.28
C TYR A 345 -18.48 21.89 9.26
N GLU A 346 -19.09 21.72 8.09
CA GLU A 346 -20.52 21.88 7.86
C GLU A 346 -21.26 20.53 7.97
N GLU A 347 -22.57 20.59 8.17
CA GLU A 347 -23.41 19.38 8.23
C GLU A 347 -23.60 18.74 6.84
N TYR A 348 -23.88 17.44 6.82
CA TYR A 348 -24.26 16.72 5.60
C TYR A 348 -25.64 17.20 5.10
N ILE A 349 -25.73 17.51 3.80
CA ILE A 349 -26.96 18.03 3.17
C ILE A 349 -28.15 17.06 3.32
N ASP A 350 -27.89 15.76 3.19
CA ASP A 350 -28.90 14.70 3.26
C ASP A 350 -29.15 14.23 4.71
N THR A 351 -28.31 14.63 5.65
CA THR A 351 -28.35 14.19 7.06
C THR A 351 -28.12 15.38 8.00
N PRO A 352 -29.14 16.22 8.25
CA PRO A 352 -28.99 17.40 9.11
C PRO A 352 -28.48 17.05 10.52
N ASN A 353 -27.63 17.91 11.07
CA ASN A 353 -26.88 17.77 12.32
C ASN A 353 -25.80 16.67 12.33
N ASN A 354 -25.59 15.95 11.22
CA ASN A 354 -24.45 15.06 11.09
C ASN A 354 -23.26 15.84 10.50
N HIS A 355 -22.12 15.83 11.18
CA HIS A 355 -20.87 16.40 10.69
C HIS A 355 -19.81 15.33 10.39
N GLY A 356 -20.17 14.04 10.49
CA GLY A 356 -19.25 12.92 10.42
C GLY A 356 -18.78 12.42 11.79
N LEU A 357 -17.79 11.53 11.77
CA LEU A 357 -17.29 10.84 12.97
C LEU A 357 -15.80 11.09 13.16
N GLU A 358 -15.41 11.29 14.42
CA GLU A 358 -14.02 11.13 14.87
C GLU A 358 -13.79 9.65 15.15
N VAL A 359 -13.17 8.96 14.20
CA VAL A 359 -12.95 7.50 14.28
C VAL A 359 -11.92 7.17 15.37
N MET A 360 -10.93 8.04 15.56
CA MET A 360 -9.97 7.97 16.65
C MET A 360 -9.95 9.31 17.39
N ASP A 361 -9.81 9.25 18.70
CA ASP A 361 -9.65 10.45 19.53
C ASP A 361 -8.43 11.28 19.05
N PRO A 362 -8.62 12.59 18.76
CA PRO A 362 -7.55 13.43 18.20
C PRO A 362 -6.33 13.57 19.11
N GLU A 363 -6.50 13.59 20.44
CA GLU A 363 -5.40 13.70 21.38
C GLU A 363 -4.58 12.40 21.42
N ILE A 364 -5.26 11.25 21.44
CA ILE A 364 -4.61 9.94 21.34
C ILE A 364 -3.84 9.84 20.02
N LEU A 365 -4.46 10.21 18.89
CA LEU A 365 -3.81 10.15 17.59
C LEU A 365 -2.58 11.07 17.51
N SER A 366 -2.65 12.28 18.10
CA SER A 366 -1.53 13.21 18.19
C SER A 366 -0.35 12.62 18.96
N ASN A 367 -0.61 12.02 20.12
CA ASN A 367 0.41 11.39 20.96
C ASN A 367 1.08 10.19 20.26
N LEU A 368 0.29 9.36 19.57
CA LEU A 368 0.79 8.24 18.78
C LEU A 368 1.63 8.72 17.59
N THR A 369 1.18 9.75 16.88
CA THR A 369 1.89 10.35 15.74
C THR A 369 3.24 10.95 16.18
N MET A 370 3.25 11.68 17.30
CA MET A 370 4.48 12.22 17.89
C MET A 370 5.50 11.13 18.20
N SER A 371 5.04 10.02 18.79
CA SER A 371 5.89 8.89 19.19
C SER A 371 6.42 8.09 17.99
N ALA A 372 5.56 7.82 17.01
CA ALA A 372 5.94 7.14 15.78
C ALA A 372 6.94 7.95 14.94
N ASP A 373 6.71 9.26 14.79
CA ASP A 373 7.63 10.16 14.08
C ASP A 373 8.99 10.25 14.78
N LYS A 374 9.01 10.39 16.11
CA LYS A 374 10.24 10.40 16.90
C LYS A 374 11.07 9.13 16.74
N SER A 375 10.41 8.01 16.45
CA SER A 375 11.03 6.71 16.16
C SER A 375 11.47 6.56 14.69
N GLY A 376 11.35 7.62 13.89
CA GLY A 376 11.76 7.64 12.49
C GLY A 376 10.84 6.87 11.54
N LEU A 377 9.61 6.56 11.96
CA LEU A 377 8.61 5.91 11.13
C LEU A 377 7.87 6.93 10.26
N GLN A 378 7.52 6.53 9.03
CA GLN A 378 6.61 7.33 8.20
C GLN A 378 5.19 7.14 8.72
N VAL A 379 4.44 8.23 8.87
CA VAL A 379 3.04 8.19 9.32
C VAL A 379 2.11 8.51 8.14
N ALA A 380 1.09 7.66 7.96
CA ALA A 380 0.03 7.81 6.98
C ALA A 380 -1.33 7.83 7.69
N ILE A 381 -2.10 8.90 7.53
CA ILE A 381 -3.40 9.04 8.21
C ILE A 381 -4.47 9.22 7.15
N HIS A 382 -5.53 8.40 7.25
CA HIS A 382 -6.75 8.56 6.46
C HIS A 382 -7.50 9.80 6.90
N ALA A 383 -7.79 10.70 5.95
CA ALA A 383 -8.63 11.88 6.14
C ALA A 383 -9.42 12.20 4.87
N ILE A 384 -10.75 12.17 4.94
CA ILE A 384 -11.63 12.46 3.80
C ILE A 384 -12.27 13.84 3.89
N GLY A 385 -12.84 14.19 5.04
CA GLY A 385 -13.53 15.46 5.24
C GLY A 385 -12.58 16.65 5.40
N ASP A 386 -13.09 17.85 5.19
CA ASP A 386 -12.27 19.07 5.20
C ASP A 386 -11.72 19.40 6.59
N LYS A 387 -12.55 19.28 7.63
CA LYS A 387 -12.15 19.41 9.03
C LYS A 387 -11.12 18.34 9.42
N ALA A 388 -11.33 17.08 9.01
CA ALA A 388 -10.36 16.01 9.23
C ALA A 388 -8.98 16.33 8.60
N ASN A 389 -8.96 16.82 7.36
CA ASN A 389 -7.71 17.18 6.68
C ASN A 389 -6.98 18.31 7.41
N ASP A 390 -7.68 19.38 7.81
CA ASP A 390 -7.05 20.48 8.55
C ASP A 390 -6.52 20.05 9.92
N MET A 391 -7.24 19.19 10.65
CA MET A 391 -6.77 18.62 11.91
C MET A 391 -5.45 17.85 11.75
N ILE A 392 -5.30 17.07 10.68
CA ILE A 392 -4.07 16.31 10.42
C ILE A 392 -2.93 17.23 9.95
N LEU A 393 -3.23 18.26 9.17
CA LEU A 393 -2.24 19.26 8.78
C LEU A 393 -1.68 20.00 10.02
N ASP A 394 -2.56 20.42 10.94
CA ASP A 394 -2.17 21.06 12.22
C ASP A 394 -1.34 20.12 13.10
N MET A 395 -1.75 18.84 13.17
CA MET A 395 -1.04 17.80 13.92
C MET A 395 0.36 17.57 13.37
N TYR A 396 0.50 17.41 12.05
CA TYR A 396 1.81 17.19 11.41
C TYR A 396 2.73 18.40 11.55
N GLU A 397 2.20 19.62 11.49
CA GLU A 397 2.98 20.83 11.77
C GLU A 397 3.51 20.85 13.22
N SER A 398 2.64 20.53 14.18
CA SER A 398 3.00 20.46 15.60
C SER A 398 4.06 19.38 15.89
N VAL A 399 3.91 18.20 15.28
CA VAL A 399 4.87 17.10 15.39
C VAL A 399 6.21 17.47 14.74
N ALA A 400 6.18 18.12 13.58
CA ALA A 400 7.39 18.57 12.91
C ALA A 400 8.17 19.58 13.76
N ALA A 401 7.47 20.55 14.37
CA ALA A 401 8.07 21.53 15.26
C ALA A 401 8.68 20.89 16.52
N ALA A 402 8.02 19.89 17.11
CA ALA A 402 8.47 19.24 18.33
C ALA A 402 9.66 18.27 18.11
N ASN A 403 9.66 17.51 17.01
CA ASN A 403 10.67 16.49 16.73
C ASN A 403 11.84 16.98 15.85
N GLY A 404 11.80 18.24 15.36
CA GLY A 404 12.91 18.88 14.62
C GLY A 404 12.92 18.61 13.12
N GLU A 405 13.91 19.12 12.38
CA GLU A 405 13.94 18.98 10.91
C GLU A 405 14.31 17.57 10.43
N ARG A 406 13.51 17.02 9.50
CA ARG A 406 13.72 15.70 8.85
C ARG A 406 12.85 15.57 7.60
N ASP A 407 13.32 14.82 6.60
CA ASP A 407 12.46 14.35 5.50
C ASP A 407 11.55 13.21 5.98
N ARG A 408 10.39 13.58 6.55
CA ARG A 408 9.42 12.63 7.12
C ARG A 408 8.51 12.00 6.09
N ARG A 409 8.24 12.75 5.01
CA ARG A 409 7.27 12.40 3.97
C ARG A 409 5.93 11.96 4.58
N PHE A 410 5.39 12.72 5.54
CA PHE A 410 4.08 12.45 6.10
C PHE A 410 3.04 12.29 4.98
N ARG A 411 2.06 11.41 5.22
CA ARG A 411 1.03 11.13 4.22
C ARG A 411 -0.35 11.41 4.78
N ILE A 412 -1.18 12.02 3.96
CA ILE A 412 -2.63 12.02 4.15
C ILE A 412 -3.21 11.14 3.04
N GLU A 413 -3.91 10.10 3.45
CA GLU A 413 -4.60 9.19 2.54
C GLU A 413 -5.96 9.76 2.19
N HIS A 414 -6.34 9.61 0.92
CA HIS A 414 -7.52 10.18 0.28
C HIS A 414 -7.39 11.68 0.02
N ALA A 415 -7.28 12.50 1.07
CA ALA A 415 -7.26 13.96 0.98
C ALA A 415 -8.36 14.48 0.04
N GLN A 416 -9.58 13.96 0.21
CA GLN A 416 -10.64 14.05 -0.80
C GLN A 416 -11.33 15.42 -0.80
N HIS A 417 -11.68 15.94 0.38
CA HIS A 417 -12.25 17.28 0.55
C HIS A 417 -11.28 18.12 1.36
N LEU A 418 -10.91 19.27 0.80
CA LEU A 418 -9.99 20.20 1.42
C LEU A 418 -10.68 21.55 1.60
N ALA A 419 -10.54 22.14 2.78
CA ALA A 419 -10.98 23.51 3.01
C ALA A 419 -10.19 24.49 2.11
N PRO A 420 -10.74 25.68 1.83
CA PRO A 420 -10.03 26.71 1.09
C PRO A 420 -8.66 27.03 1.73
N GLY A 421 -7.59 26.85 0.97
CA GLY A 421 -6.21 27.11 1.41
C GLY A 421 -5.45 25.87 1.90
N SER A 422 -6.12 24.81 2.34
CA SER A 422 -5.47 23.61 2.90
C SER A 422 -4.54 22.93 1.90
N SER A 423 -4.88 22.93 0.61
CA SER A 423 -4.03 22.37 -0.45
C SER A 423 -2.62 23.01 -0.52
N ALA A 424 -2.47 24.28 -0.14
CA ALA A 424 -1.16 24.94 -0.11
C ALA A 424 -0.29 24.42 1.04
N ARG A 425 -0.90 24.03 2.16
CA ARG A 425 -0.21 23.53 3.37
C ARG A 425 0.52 22.21 3.09
N PHE A 426 -0.04 21.35 2.24
CA PHE A 426 0.65 20.13 1.80
C PHE A 426 2.04 20.43 1.23
N GLY A 427 2.14 21.41 0.33
CA GLY A 427 3.41 21.81 -0.29
C GLY A 427 4.36 22.50 0.69
N GLN A 428 3.84 23.31 1.62
CA GLN A 428 4.62 24.03 2.63
C GLN A 428 5.29 23.08 3.62
N HIS A 429 4.61 22.01 4.02
CA HIS A 429 5.09 21.05 5.01
C HIS A 429 5.62 19.75 4.39
N HIS A 430 5.77 19.69 3.06
CA HIS A 430 6.23 18.51 2.32
C HIS A 430 5.41 17.22 2.61
N ILE A 431 4.10 17.40 2.81
CA ILE A 431 3.15 16.32 3.06
C ILE A 431 2.69 15.73 1.72
N VAL A 432 2.68 14.40 1.64
CA VAL A 432 2.24 13.64 0.47
C VAL A 432 0.72 13.44 0.54
N ALA A 433 0.00 13.90 -0.47
CA ALA A 433 -1.40 13.52 -0.70
C ALA A 433 -1.44 12.21 -1.51
N SER A 434 -1.96 11.13 -0.91
CA SER A 434 -2.14 9.84 -1.57
C SER A 434 -3.61 9.71 -2.02
N VAL A 435 -3.87 10.03 -3.28
CA VAL A 435 -5.22 10.28 -3.82
C VAL A 435 -5.72 9.14 -4.73
N GLN A 436 -6.99 8.77 -4.63
CA GLN A 436 -7.62 7.72 -5.45
C GLN A 436 -8.67 8.33 -6.40
N ALA A 437 -8.25 8.61 -7.63
CA ALA A 437 -9.09 9.31 -8.62
C ALA A 437 -10.41 8.60 -8.96
N LEU A 438 -10.49 7.27 -8.81
CA LEU A 438 -11.68 6.46 -9.15
C LEU A 438 -12.77 6.43 -8.07
N LEU A 439 -12.44 6.70 -6.80
CA LEU A 439 -13.46 6.84 -5.74
C LEU A 439 -14.30 8.11 -5.92
N ASN A 440 -13.89 9.00 -6.83
CA ASN A 440 -14.45 10.32 -7.06
C ASN A 440 -15.04 10.44 -8.48
N SER A 441 -16.14 9.75 -8.76
CA SER A 441 -16.90 9.94 -10.01
C SER A 441 -17.53 11.33 -10.13
N GLN A 442 -17.39 12.19 -9.11
CA GLN A 442 -17.77 13.60 -9.17
C GLN A 442 -16.56 14.49 -9.48
N ILE A 443 -16.80 15.47 -10.36
CA ILE A 443 -15.94 16.46 -11.04
C ILE A 443 -14.82 17.13 -10.20
N ILE A 444 -14.80 16.97 -8.88
CA ILE A 444 -13.92 17.65 -7.91
C ILE A 444 -12.43 17.26 -8.09
N CYS A 445 -12.14 16.01 -8.46
CA CYS A 445 -10.75 15.50 -8.48
C CYS A 445 -9.90 16.07 -9.62
N LEU A 446 -10.50 16.39 -10.78
CA LEU A 446 -9.75 16.99 -11.89
C LEU A 446 -9.24 18.39 -11.50
N THR A 447 -10.05 19.16 -10.78
CA THR A 447 -9.67 20.49 -10.29
C THR A 447 -8.60 20.41 -9.21
N MET A 448 -8.70 19.46 -8.26
CA MET A 448 -7.66 19.24 -7.24
C MET A 448 -6.34 18.76 -7.84
N LEU A 449 -6.37 17.79 -8.75
CA LEU A 449 -5.15 17.31 -9.43
C LEU A 449 -4.50 18.45 -10.23
N ILE A 450 -5.29 19.27 -10.93
CA ILE A 450 -4.78 20.45 -11.64
C ILE A 450 -4.19 21.49 -10.68
N LEU A 451 -4.80 21.73 -9.51
CA LEU A 451 -4.30 22.68 -8.51
C LEU A 451 -3.03 22.19 -7.81
N LEU A 452 -2.97 20.91 -7.46
CA LEU A 452 -1.78 20.27 -6.89
C LEU A 452 -0.61 20.25 -7.90
N LEU A 453 -0.88 19.90 -9.16
CA LEU A 453 0.11 19.95 -10.23
C LEU A 453 0.58 21.39 -10.53
N ARG A 454 -0.33 22.38 -10.53
CA ARG A 454 0.02 23.80 -10.71
C ARG A 454 0.94 24.30 -9.60
N ASN A 455 0.63 23.99 -8.34
CA ASN A 455 1.46 24.41 -7.21
C ASN A 455 2.82 23.70 -7.19
N TRP A 456 2.88 22.43 -7.58
CA TRP A 456 4.14 21.71 -7.73
C TRP A 456 5.03 22.31 -8.83
N VAL A 457 4.46 22.61 -10.00
CA VAL A 457 5.17 23.29 -11.11
C VAL A 457 5.67 24.69 -10.69
N LEU A 458 4.88 25.44 -9.92
CA LEU A 458 5.29 26.76 -9.40
C LEU A 458 6.43 26.67 -8.37
N ILE A 459 6.45 25.63 -7.53
CA ILE A 459 7.53 25.38 -6.56
C ILE A 459 8.82 24.96 -7.29
N GLU A 460 8.74 24.11 -8.32
CA GLU A 460 9.91 23.74 -9.13
C GLU A 460 10.43 24.86 -10.02
N LEU A 461 9.55 25.73 -10.54
CA LEU A 461 9.96 26.95 -11.24
C LEU A 461 10.67 27.92 -10.31
N LYS A 462 10.22 28.06 -9.05
CA LYS A 462 10.94 28.85 -8.03
C LYS A 462 12.31 28.27 -7.70
N ARG A 463 12.44 26.93 -7.60
CA ARG A 463 13.76 26.28 -7.44
C ARG A 463 14.67 26.55 -8.64
N SER A 464 14.14 26.51 -9.85
CA SER A 464 14.91 26.76 -11.09
C SER A 464 15.37 28.22 -11.21
N LEU A 465 14.56 29.18 -10.74
CA LEU A 465 14.90 30.61 -10.71
C LEU A 465 15.93 30.99 -9.63
N ILE A 466 16.00 30.23 -8.53
CA ILE A 466 17.02 30.44 -7.49
C ILE A 466 18.40 29.97 -7.97
N TYR A 467 18.47 28.93 -8.82
CA TYR A 467 19.72 28.50 -9.45
C TYR A 467 20.21 29.43 -10.58
N PHE A 468 19.31 30.19 -11.22
CA PHE A 468 19.69 31.16 -12.27
C PHE A 468 20.18 32.52 -11.74
N ASN A 469 20.03 32.80 -10.45
CA ASN A 469 20.53 34.04 -9.81
C ASN A 469 21.85 33.83 -9.03
N LEU A 470 22.48 32.66 -9.15
CA LEU A 470 23.78 32.34 -8.55
C LEU A 470 24.83 31.87 -9.58
N SER A 471 24.65 32.24 -10.86
CA SER A 471 25.64 32.05 -11.93
C SER A 471 26.07 33.37 -12.54
#